data_AF-A0A972ZC81-F1
#
_entry.id   AF-A0A972ZC81-F1
#
_cell.length_a   1.000
_cell.length_b   1.000
_cell.length_c   1.000
_cell.angle_alpha   90.00
_cell.angle_beta   90.00
_cell.angle_gamma   90.00
#
_symmetry.space_group_name_H-M   'P 1'
#
loop_
_entity.id
_entity.type
_entity.pdbx_description
1 polymer ?
#
loop_
_entity_poly.entity_id
_entity_poly.type
_entity_poly.pdbx_seq_one_letter_code
_entity_poly.pdbx_strand_id
1 'polypeptide(L)'
;HVVHQFAFWLQRILGLRISEAFGLRIGHILPQGNGRDVVVVREQGGRRFAMIDRRSGQMSSEATSTTLKSACADRIIVVPKQMKKMIDGVIAVFHTDAEGRVDPDRRLIPGLTRAQEAGQEAFRSALAKAGQQAAIDLAGPEAYRYGAQGSYFESHAQVSTVLPHDLRKAIATDVGWNPSIDPLARRRMLGHARGVDVHERVYILDHPEMKSMVKIARKIEKLIKADVPNGLLIPTRQRCTTKNQPALVPIARKVDSALMDLGWLVSHDERGASVLTSVDVAAVAGVANGTARRWMREGVIPSFLDSSGKRFCHLEDVTAFISRFGDDLDLNEISEELGETYAYLYQLLKARDLSFRRVGNRIAVPRETQRALVAHLAVFAELEANALSIESAADRLGLPVTLVERLIRTGQLAVLDARGRNNRRYVSFEEIARFEQSSSARGRRRYARRNRVA
;
A
#
# COMPACT_ATOMS: atom_id res chain seq x y z
N HIS A 1 -7.73 1.90 -19.36
CA HIS A 1 -9.00 2.31 -18.73
C HIS A 1 -9.42 1.33 -17.60
N VAL A 2 -9.69 1.83 -16.39
CA VAL A 2 -10.03 1.03 -15.19
C VAL A 2 -11.26 0.13 -15.41
N VAL A 3 -12.37 0.68 -15.92
CA VAL A 3 -13.62 -0.08 -16.15
C VAL A 3 -13.42 -1.26 -17.12
N HIS A 4 -12.56 -1.15 -18.13
CA HIS A 4 -12.27 -2.26 -19.04
C HIS A 4 -11.41 -3.33 -18.37
N GLN A 5 -10.44 -2.96 -17.52
CA GLN A 5 -9.71 -3.94 -16.73
C GLN A 5 -10.63 -4.70 -15.78
N PHE A 6 -11.60 -4.00 -15.16
CA PHE A 6 -12.62 -4.65 -14.32
C PHE A 6 -13.48 -5.65 -15.11
N ALA A 7 -13.97 -5.26 -16.28
CA ALA A 7 -14.74 -6.14 -17.17
C ALA A 7 -13.93 -7.35 -17.66
N PHE A 8 -12.63 -7.17 -17.89
CA PHE A 8 -11.68 -8.23 -18.23
C PHE A 8 -11.58 -9.25 -17.09
N TRP A 9 -11.32 -8.80 -15.87
CA TRP A 9 -11.16 -9.69 -14.71
C TRP A 9 -12.45 -10.39 -14.31
N LEU A 10 -13.61 -9.72 -14.40
CA LEU A 10 -14.91 -10.37 -14.21
C LEU A 10 -15.07 -11.60 -15.12
N GLN A 11 -14.72 -11.48 -16.40
CA GLN A 11 -14.83 -12.59 -17.35
C GLN A 11 -13.75 -13.65 -17.12
N ARG A 12 -12.49 -13.22 -16.92
CA ARG A 12 -11.34 -14.12 -16.78
C ARG A 12 -11.36 -14.91 -15.47
N ILE A 13 -11.91 -14.36 -14.39
CA ILE A 13 -11.90 -14.99 -13.06
C ILE A 13 -13.21 -15.74 -12.79
N LEU A 14 -14.36 -15.13 -13.11
CA LEU A 14 -15.67 -15.74 -12.83
C LEU A 14 -16.20 -16.57 -14.02
N GLY A 15 -15.50 -16.57 -15.16
CA GLY A 15 -15.91 -17.33 -16.34
C GLY A 15 -17.23 -16.86 -16.95
N LEU A 16 -17.59 -15.60 -16.76
CA LEU A 16 -18.81 -15.02 -17.30
C LEU A 16 -18.71 -14.88 -18.82
N ARG A 17 -19.83 -15.07 -19.52
CA ARG A 17 -19.94 -14.57 -20.90
C ARG A 17 -19.94 -13.05 -20.86
N ILE A 18 -19.49 -12.39 -21.93
CA ILE A 18 -19.48 -10.92 -22.02
C ILE A 18 -20.86 -10.32 -21.69
N SER A 19 -21.95 -10.89 -22.22
CA SER A 19 -23.30 -10.38 -21.92
C SER A 19 -23.76 -10.65 -20.50
N GLU A 20 -23.25 -11.69 -19.83
CA GLU A 20 -23.53 -11.93 -18.41
C GLU A 20 -22.77 -10.92 -17.55
N ALA A 21 -21.49 -10.65 -17.84
CA ALA A 21 -20.68 -9.67 -17.12
C ALA A 21 -21.28 -8.26 -17.17
N PHE A 22 -21.72 -7.81 -18.34
CA PHE A 22 -22.41 -6.52 -18.50
C PHE A 22 -23.89 -6.54 -18.07
N GLY A 23 -24.44 -7.72 -17.77
CA GLY A 23 -25.79 -7.90 -17.22
C GLY A 23 -25.84 -7.90 -15.69
N LEU A 24 -24.69 -7.96 -15.01
CA LEU A 24 -24.65 -7.93 -13.55
C LEU A 24 -25.12 -6.58 -13.00
N ARG A 25 -25.91 -6.63 -11.94
CA ARG A 25 -26.29 -5.50 -11.08
C ARG A 25 -25.59 -5.61 -9.74
N ILE A 26 -25.53 -4.52 -9.00
CA ILE A 26 -24.91 -4.52 -7.66
C ILE A 26 -25.65 -5.48 -6.72
N GLY A 27 -26.99 -5.49 -6.77
CA GLY A 27 -27.82 -6.42 -6.00
C GLY A 27 -27.65 -7.90 -6.34
N HIS A 28 -26.88 -8.24 -7.38
CA HIS A 28 -26.49 -9.62 -7.68
C HIS A 28 -25.27 -10.09 -6.89
N ILE A 29 -24.62 -9.21 -6.14
CA ILE A 29 -23.48 -9.52 -5.25
C ILE A 29 -24.01 -9.66 -3.83
N LEU A 30 -23.97 -10.88 -3.30
CA LEU A 30 -24.54 -11.19 -1.98
C LEU A 30 -23.42 -11.60 -1.03
N PRO A 31 -23.32 -10.99 0.17
CA PRO A 31 -22.34 -11.37 1.17
C PRO A 31 -22.69 -12.73 1.76
N GLN A 32 -21.69 -13.60 1.97
CA GLN A 32 -21.89 -14.95 2.49
C GLN A 32 -21.51 -15.13 3.97
N GLY A 33 -21.29 -14.04 4.72
CA GLY A 33 -20.98 -14.06 6.17
C GLY A 33 -19.60 -14.63 6.54
N ASN A 34 -19.04 -15.53 5.72
CA ASN A 34 -17.73 -16.17 5.87
C ASN A 34 -16.56 -15.36 5.24
N GLY A 35 -16.76 -14.06 5.05
CA GLY A 35 -15.81 -13.17 4.39
C GLY A 35 -15.67 -13.40 2.87
N ARG A 36 -16.63 -14.07 2.24
CA ARG A 36 -16.76 -14.21 0.78
C ARG A 36 -18.09 -13.62 0.33
N ASP A 37 -18.14 -13.28 -0.96
CA ASP A 37 -19.37 -12.92 -1.63
C ASP A 37 -19.71 -13.98 -2.67
N VAL A 38 -20.97 -13.99 -3.09
CA VAL A 38 -21.44 -14.77 -4.23
C VAL A 38 -22.04 -13.86 -5.28
N VAL A 39 -21.86 -14.21 -6.55
CA VAL A 39 -22.51 -13.55 -7.68
C VAL A 39 -23.63 -14.44 -8.17
N VAL A 40 -24.84 -13.87 -8.23
CA VAL A 40 -26.00 -14.51 -8.86
C VAL A 40 -26.08 -14.08 -10.33
N VAL A 41 -25.85 -15.02 -11.23
CA VAL A 41 -25.91 -14.78 -12.68
C VAL A 41 -27.28 -15.23 -13.17
N ARG A 42 -28.15 -14.26 -13.49
CA ARG A 42 -29.53 -14.50 -13.98
C ARG A 42 -29.92 -13.65 -15.20
N GLU A 43 -29.15 -12.61 -15.50
CA GLU A 43 -29.47 -11.62 -16.54
C GLU A 43 -28.35 -11.50 -17.57
N GLN A 44 -28.73 -11.13 -18.79
CA GLN A 44 -27.82 -10.67 -19.82
C GLN A 44 -28.04 -9.19 -20.10
N GLY A 45 -26.95 -8.48 -20.33
CA GLY A 45 -26.94 -7.04 -20.62
C GLY A 45 -25.79 -6.67 -21.55
N GLY A 46 -25.59 -5.38 -21.77
CA GLY A 46 -24.46 -4.88 -22.55
C GLY A 46 -24.66 -4.88 -24.08
N ARG A 47 -25.87 -5.17 -24.56
CA ARG A 47 -26.34 -4.80 -25.90
C ARG A 47 -27.85 -4.62 -25.83
N ARG A 48 -28.44 -4.00 -26.85
CA ARG A 48 -29.89 -4.02 -27.02
C ARG A 48 -30.33 -5.40 -27.49
N PHE A 49 -31.34 -5.96 -26.86
CA PHE A 49 -31.97 -7.21 -27.22
C PHE A 49 -33.32 -6.90 -27.85
N ALA A 50 -33.56 -7.44 -29.05
CA ALA A 50 -34.90 -7.44 -29.61
C ALA A 50 -35.73 -8.46 -28.82
N MET A 51 -36.78 -7.98 -28.16
CA MET A 51 -37.74 -8.82 -27.45
C MET A 51 -39.08 -8.70 -28.17
N ILE A 52 -39.71 -9.84 -28.43
CA ILE A 52 -41.06 -9.85 -28.96
C ILE A 52 -41.99 -9.99 -27.76
N ASP A 53 -42.83 -8.99 -27.54
CA ASP A 53 -43.92 -9.10 -26.58
C ASP A 53 -44.86 -10.21 -27.06
N ARG A 54 -44.95 -11.29 -26.28
CA ARG A 54 -45.75 -12.48 -26.63
C ARG A 54 -47.25 -12.22 -26.64
N ARG A 55 -47.73 -11.13 -26.03
CA ARG A 55 -49.16 -10.76 -26.00
C ARG A 55 -49.53 -9.83 -27.16
N SER A 56 -48.67 -8.88 -27.50
CA SER A 56 -48.95 -7.88 -28.55
C SER A 56 -48.28 -8.19 -29.90
N GLY A 57 -47.31 -9.11 -29.94
CA GLY A 57 -46.50 -9.39 -31.12
C GLY A 57 -45.51 -8.28 -31.48
N GLN A 58 -45.47 -7.18 -30.72
CA GLN A 58 -44.60 -6.04 -31.00
C GLN A 58 -43.15 -6.32 -30.59
N MET A 59 -42.21 -5.86 -31.43
CA MET A 59 -40.79 -5.88 -31.09
C MET A 59 -40.43 -4.67 -30.24
N SER A 60 -39.98 -4.90 -29.02
CA SER A 60 -39.32 -3.90 -28.17
C SER A 60 -37.80 -4.12 -28.18
N SER A 61 -37.06 -3.04 -27.90
CA SER A 61 -35.60 -3.09 -27.77
C SER A 61 -35.23 -2.84 -26.32
N GLU A 62 -34.83 -3.89 -25.60
CA GLU A 62 -34.51 -3.79 -24.18
C GLU A 62 -33.01 -3.83 -23.91
N ALA A 63 -32.56 -3.10 -22.89
CA ALA A 63 -31.14 -3.03 -22.51
C ALA A 63 -30.67 -4.24 -21.67
N THR A 64 -31.62 -5.06 -21.21
CA THR A 64 -31.41 -6.28 -20.42
C THR A 64 -32.37 -7.36 -20.90
N SER A 65 -31.95 -8.61 -20.83
CA SER A 65 -32.81 -9.76 -21.05
C SER A 65 -32.72 -10.66 -19.82
N THR A 66 -33.87 -10.96 -19.21
CA THR A 66 -34.03 -11.98 -18.15
C THR A 66 -34.10 -13.38 -18.74
N THR A 67 -34.38 -13.51 -20.05
CA THR A 67 -34.32 -14.78 -20.77
C THR A 67 -32.88 -15.08 -21.17
N LEU A 68 -32.16 -15.78 -20.30
CA LEU A 68 -30.99 -16.54 -20.72
C LEU A 68 -31.42 -17.59 -21.76
N LYS A 69 -30.55 -17.91 -22.73
CA LYS A 69 -30.83 -18.86 -23.84
C LYS A 69 -31.39 -20.23 -23.39
N SER A 70 -31.29 -20.60 -22.12
CA SER A 70 -32.01 -21.72 -21.52
C SER A 70 -32.28 -21.46 -20.03
N ALA A 71 -33.36 -22.04 -19.48
CA ALA A 71 -33.70 -22.03 -18.05
C ALA A 71 -32.61 -22.68 -17.14
N CYS A 72 -31.52 -23.19 -17.73
CA CYS A 72 -30.41 -23.83 -17.04
C CYS A 72 -29.21 -22.89 -16.79
N ALA A 73 -29.31 -21.61 -17.16
CA ALA A 73 -28.19 -20.68 -17.17
C ALA A 73 -28.06 -19.84 -15.88
N ASP A 74 -29.09 -19.85 -15.04
CA ASP A 74 -29.08 -19.26 -13.71
C ASP A 74 -28.09 -20.01 -12.80
N ARG A 75 -27.15 -19.27 -12.21
CA ARG A 75 -26.10 -19.89 -11.39
C ARG A 75 -25.51 -18.95 -10.37
N ILE A 76 -24.99 -19.54 -9.31
CA ILE A 76 -24.27 -18.86 -8.24
C ILE A 76 -22.78 -19.17 -8.39
N ILE A 77 -21.95 -18.12 -8.32
CA ILE A 77 -20.49 -18.23 -8.39
C ILE A 77 -19.90 -17.64 -7.12
N VAL A 78 -19.05 -18.39 -6.43
CA VAL A 78 -18.31 -17.87 -5.26
C VAL A 78 -17.19 -16.95 -5.73
N VAL A 79 -17.16 -15.73 -5.20
CA VAL A 79 -16.20 -14.69 -5.57
C VAL A 79 -14.85 -14.95 -4.88
N PRO A 80 -13.74 -15.10 -5.63
CA PRO A 80 -12.40 -15.12 -5.06
C PRO A 80 -12.08 -13.82 -4.30
N LYS A 81 -11.35 -13.91 -3.17
CA LYS A 81 -11.04 -12.74 -2.33
C LYS A 81 -10.44 -11.54 -3.07
N GLN A 82 -9.53 -11.77 -4.02
CA GLN A 82 -8.93 -10.69 -4.82
C GLN A 82 -9.95 -10.01 -5.73
N MET A 83 -10.86 -10.79 -6.31
CA MET A 83 -11.94 -10.25 -7.13
C MET A 83 -12.94 -9.47 -6.29
N LYS A 84 -13.25 -9.94 -5.07
CA LYS A 84 -14.07 -9.20 -4.11
C LYS A 84 -13.50 -7.81 -3.84
N LYS A 85 -12.20 -7.70 -3.52
CA LYS A 85 -11.54 -6.40 -3.31
C LYS A 85 -11.70 -5.46 -4.51
N MET A 86 -11.60 -5.99 -5.72
CA MET A 86 -11.79 -5.21 -6.94
C MET A 86 -13.25 -4.77 -7.13
N ILE A 87 -14.22 -5.65 -6.86
CA ILE A 87 -15.66 -5.34 -6.90
C ILE A 87 -15.98 -4.25 -5.88
N ASP A 88 -15.54 -4.41 -4.63
CA ASP A 88 -15.74 -3.44 -3.55
C ASP A 88 -15.16 -2.07 -3.92
N GLY A 89 -13.94 -2.04 -4.50
CA GLY A 89 -13.32 -0.80 -4.97
C GLY A 89 -14.10 -0.13 -6.10
N VAL A 90 -14.62 -0.89 -7.06
CA VAL A 90 -15.47 -0.34 -8.14
C VAL A 90 -16.79 0.21 -7.58
N ILE A 91 -17.43 -0.49 -6.64
CA ILE A 91 -18.65 -0.01 -5.98
C ILE A 91 -18.37 1.28 -5.21
N ALA A 92 -17.28 1.33 -4.45
CA ALA A 92 -16.86 2.52 -3.70
C ALA A 92 -16.63 3.72 -4.62
N VAL A 93 -15.92 3.53 -5.73
CA VAL A 93 -15.54 4.63 -6.64
C VAL A 93 -16.71 5.12 -7.49
N PHE A 94 -17.48 4.20 -8.09
CA PHE A 94 -18.41 4.54 -9.16
C PHE A 94 -19.89 4.52 -8.75
N HIS A 95 -20.22 3.80 -7.68
CA HIS A 95 -21.63 3.51 -7.34
C HIS A 95 -22.08 4.02 -5.98
N THR A 96 -21.15 4.38 -5.11
CA THR A 96 -21.44 4.98 -3.81
C THR A 96 -21.71 6.46 -4.01
N ASP A 97 -22.79 7.01 -3.44
CA ASP A 97 -23.09 8.45 -3.49
C ASP A 97 -22.29 9.25 -2.45
N ALA A 98 -22.70 10.48 -2.11
CA ALA A 98 -22.02 11.30 -1.11
C ALA A 98 -22.38 10.87 0.32
N GLU A 99 -23.56 10.30 0.49
CA GLU A 99 -24.14 9.80 1.74
C GLU A 99 -23.71 8.35 2.05
N GLY A 100 -22.91 7.73 1.18
CA GLY A 100 -22.42 6.36 1.34
C GLY A 100 -23.42 5.30 0.89
N ARG A 101 -24.51 5.68 0.21
CA ARG A 101 -25.54 4.74 -0.26
C ARG A 101 -25.17 4.17 -1.62
N VAL A 102 -25.64 2.94 -1.84
CA VAL A 102 -25.43 2.20 -3.06
C VAL A 102 -26.80 1.71 -3.55
N ASP A 103 -27.11 2.02 -4.80
CA ASP A 103 -28.34 1.60 -5.46
C ASP A 103 -28.16 0.17 -6.03
N PRO A 104 -28.87 -0.84 -5.47
CA PRO A 104 -28.68 -2.24 -5.85
C PRO A 104 -29.12 -2.53 -7.30
N ASP A 105 -29.98 -1.70 -7.89
CA ASP A 105 -30.49 -1.93 -9.23
C ASP A 105 -29.53 -1.43 -10.32
N ARG A 106 -28.49 -0.68 -9.95
CA ARG A 106 -27.47 -0.23 -10.91
C ARG A 106 -26.69 -1.40 -11.46
N ARG A 107 -26.31 -1.29 -12.74
CA ARG A 107 -25.31 -2.17 -13.36
C ARG A 107 -24.00 -2.13 -12.57
N LEU A 108 -23.40 -3.30 -12.37
CA LEU A 108 -22.12 -3.43 -11.68
C LEU A 108 -20.98 -2.79 -12.48
N ILE A 109 -20.92 -3.04 -13.80
CA ILE A 109 -19.96 -2.39 -14.69
C ILE A 109 -20.48 -0.98 -15.01
N PRO A 110 -19.77 0.10 -14.63
CA PRO A 110 -20.22 1.47 -14.89
C PRO A 110 -20.33 1.76 -16.39
N GLY A 111 -21.43 2.40 -16.79
CA GLY A 111 -21.57 2.91 -18.14
C GLY A 111 -20.68 4.13 -18.38
N LEU A 112 -19.92 4.12 -19.47
CA LEU A 112 -18.98 5.21 -19.80
C LEU A 112 -19.67 6.38 -20.52
N THR A 113 -20.58 6.07 -21.44
CA THR A 113 -21.31 7.09 -22.23
C THR A 113 -22.63 7.46 -21.58
N ARG A 114 -23.41 6.47 -21.12
CA ARG A 114 -24.62 6.68 -20.30
C ARG A 114 -24.61 5.72 -19.13
N ALA A 115 -25.07 6.16 -17.97
CA ALA A 115 -24.93 5.44 -16.69
C ALA A 115 -25.46 3.99 -16.73
N GLN A 116 -26.55 3.72 -17.47
CA GLN A 116 -27.18 2.40 -17.56
C GLN A 116 -27.07 1.76 -18.96
N GLU A 117 -26.20 2.27 -19.82
CA GLU A 117 -26.02 1.76 -21.19
C GLU A 117 -24.82 0.82 -21.32
N ALA A 118 -24.94 -0.06 -22.31
CA ALA A 118 -23.98 -1.07 -22.70
C ALA A 118 -22.61 -0.51 -23.10
N GLY A 119 -21.53 -1.17 -22.66
CA GLY A 119 -20.14 -0.88 -23.05
C GLY A 119 -19.41 -2.04 -23.72
N GLN A 120 -20.13 -3.07 -24.21
CA GLN A 120 -19.49 -4.28 -24.75
C GLN A 120 -18.59 -3.98 -25.95
N GLU A 121 -19.02 -3.11 -26.87
CA GLU A 121 -18.27 -2.85 -28.09
C GLU A 121 -16.97 -2.08 -27.83
N ALA A 122 -17.06 -1.04 -26.99
CA ALA A 122 -15.88 -0.34 -26.49
C ALA A 122 -14.91 -1.29 -25.77
N PHE A 123 -15.44 -2.23 -24.98
CA PHE A 123 -14.63 -3.25 -24.32
C PHE A 123 -13.98 -4.24 -25.32
N ARG A 124 -14.71 -4.71 -26.34
CA ARG A 124 -14.14 -5.58 -27.39
C ARG A 124 -12.97 -4.90 -28.10
N SER A 125 -13.18 -3.67 -28.55
CA SER A 125 -12.14 -2.87 -29.20
C SER A 125 -10.93 -2.67 -28.30
N ALA A 126 -11.15 -2.33 -27.02
CA ALA A 126 -10.06 -2.16 -26.05
C ALA A 126 -9.30 -3.47 -25.78
N LEU A 127 -9.99 -4.60 -25.69
CA LEU A 127 -9.37 -5.91 -25.48
C LEU A 127 -8.54 -6.36 -26.69
N ALA A 128 -9.08 -6.19 -27.91
CA ALA A 128 -8.35 -6.52 -29.13
C ALA A 128 -7.07 -5.68 -29.25
N LYS A 129 -7.15 -4.37 -28.98
CA LYS A 129 -5.99 -3.47 -28.96
C LYS A 129 -4.96 -3.88 -27.90
N ALA A 130 -5.42 -4.24 -26.70
CA ALA A 130 -4.52 -4.70 -25.63
C ALA A 130 -3.81 -6.02 -26.00
N GLY A 131 -4.54 -6.97 -26.61
CA GLY A 131 -3.97 -8.24 -27.09
C GLY A 131 -2.90 -8.03 -28.17
N GLN A 132 -3.17 -7.13 -29.13
CA GLN A 132 -2.19 -6.74 -30.15
C GLN A 132 -0.95 -6.09 -29.54
N GLN A 133 -1.12 -5.17 -28.59
CA GLN A 133 0.00 -4.52 -27.89
C GLN A 133 0.84 -5.50 -27.06
N ALA A 134 0.20 -6.54 -26.52
CA ALA A 134 0.86 -7.60 -25.77
C ALA A 134 1.45 -8.70 -26.69
N ALA A 135 1.34 -8.56 -28.02
CA ALA A 135 1.77 -9.54 -29.00
C ALA A 135 1.25 -10.97 -28.72
N ILE A 136 0.00 -11.07 -28.22
CA ILE A 136 -0.63 -12.36 -27.94
C ILE A 136 -1.12 -12.94 -29.27
N ASP A 137 -0.45 -14.00 -29.72
CA ASP A 137 -0.85 -14.79 -30.87
C ASP A 137 -1.71 -15.98 -30.42
N LEU A 138 -2.99 -15.95 -30.78
CA LEU A 138 -3.92 -17.06 -30.55
C LEU A 138 -4.04 -18.03 -31.73
N ALA A 139 -3.40 -17.73 -32.87
CA ALA A 139 -3.33 -18.63 -34.01
C ALA A 139 -2.22 -19.66 -33.74
N GLY A 140 -2.57 -20.76 -33.08
CA GLY A 140 -1.72 -21.94 -33.14
C GLY A 140 -1.53 -22.41 -34.60
N PRO A 141 -0.52 -23.27 -34.87
CA PRO A 141 -0.23 -23.76 -36.23
C PRO A 141 -1.40 -24.51 -36.93
N GLU A 142 -2.49 -24.83 -36.21
CA GLU A 142 -3.68 -25.51 -36.75
C GLU A 142 -4.90 -24.60 -36.99
N ALA A 143 -4.81 -23.28 -36.80
CA ALA A 143 -5.95 -22.35 -36.90
C ALA A 143 -6.62 -22.27 -38.29
N TYR A 144 -6.10 -22.97 -39.30
CA TYR A 144 -6.64 -23.05 -40.66
C TYR A 144 -7.74 -24.11 -40.90
N ARG A 145 -8.06 -24.99 -39.93
CA ARG A 145 -8.91 -26.17 -40.22
C ARG A 145 -10.37 -26.13 -39.77
N TYR A 146 -10.84 -25.11 -39.05
CA TYR A 146 -12.26 -25.03 -38.66
C TYR A 146 -12.90 -23.73 -39.11
N GLY A 147 -13.07 -23.60 -40.43
CA GLY A 147 -14.21 -22.87 -40.98
C GLY A 147 -15.42 -23.79 -41.02
N ALA A 148 -16.51 -23.44 -40.33
CA ALA A 148 -17.85 -23.84 -40.75
C ALA A 148 -18.94 -23.00 -40.09
N GLN A 149 -19.67 -22.28 -40.96
CA GLN A 149 -21.04 -21.80 -40.84
C GLN A 149 -21.31 -20.55 -39.99
N GLY A 150 -21.17 -19.40 -40.65
CA GLY A 150 -21.80 -18.13 -40.24
C GLY A 150 -21.05 -16.92 -40.77
N SER A 151 -21.37 -16.53 -42.00
CA SER A 151 -20.92 -15.33 -42.72
C SER A 151 -20.65 -14.10 -41.84
N TYR A 152 -19.39 -13.64 -41.76
CA TYR A 152 -18.99 -12.22 -41.60
C TYR A 152 -17.45 -12.03 -41.61
N PHE A 153 -16.71 -12.80 -42.42
CA PHE A 153 -15.27 -12.60 -42.55
C PHE A 153 -14.83 -12.86 -43.98
N GLU A 154 -14.80 -11.80 -44.78
CA GLU A 154 -13.97 -11.74 -45.97
C GLU A 154 -12.82 -10.77 -45.73
N SER A 155 -11.62 -11.31 -45.93
CA SER A 155 -10.36 -10.62 -46.21
C SER A 155 -9.69 -9.80 -45.09
N HIS A 156 -8.35 -9.79 -45.17
CA HIS A 156 -7.34 -9.15 -44.32
C HIS A 156 -6.79 -10.05 -43.19
N ALA A 157 -5.56 -10.52 -43.43
CA ALA A 157 -4.59 -11.09 -42.50
C ALA A 157 -5.02 -10.99 -41.03
N GLN A 158 -5.65 -12.06 -40.52
CA GLN A 158 -6.13 -12.11 -39.15
C GLN A 158 -4.94 -12.23 -38.21
N VAL A 159 -4.43 -11.08 -37.75
CA VAL A 159 -3.81 -11.01 -36.43
C VAL A 159 -4.83 -11.65 -35.47
N SER A 160 -4.44 -12.73 -34.86
CA SER A 160 -5.19 -13.58 -33.93
C SER A 160 -5.54 -12.81 -32.65
N THR A 161 -6.47 -11.86 -32.77
CA THR A 161 -6.85 -10.96 -31.68
C THR A 161 -7.53 -11.71 -30.53
N VAL A 162 -7.23 -11.31 -29.30
CA VAL A 162 -7.87 -11.84 -28.08
C VAL A 162 -9.34 -11.44 -28.03
N LEU A 163 -10.25 -12.42 -28.00
CA LEU A 163 -11.68 -12.20 -27.88
C LEU A 163 -12.17 -12.43 -26.45
N PRO A 164 -13.30 -11.79 -26.04
CA PRO A 164 -13.91 -12.05 -24.72
C PRO A 164 -14.23 -13.52 -24.47
N HIS A 165 -14.52 -14.28 -25.53
CA HIS A 165 -14.77 -15.71 -25.42
C HIS A 165 -13.53 -16.50 -24.98
N ASP A 166 -12.33 -16.06 -25.36
CA ASP A 166 -11.07 -16.73 -25.03
C ASP A 166 -10.74 -16.59 -23.54
N LEU A 167 -11.13 -15.47 -22.91
CA LEU A 167 -11.01 -15.29 -21.45
C LEU A 167 -11.80 -16.36 -20.68
N ARG A 168 -13.00 -16.68 -21.18
CA ARG A 168 -13.85 -17.73 -20.60
C ARG A 168 -13.31 -19.14 -20.89
N LYS A 169 -12.72 -19.37 -22.06
CA LYS A 169 -12.03 -20.63 -22.37
C LYS A 169 -10.82 -20.82 -21.45
N ALA A 170 -10.01 -19.79 -21.23
CA ALA A 170 -8.83 -19.84 -20.40
C ALA A 170 -9.14 -20.31 -18.96
N ILE A 171 -10.15 -19.74 -18.32
CA ILE A 171 -10.55 -20.21 -16.97
C ILE A 171 -11.17 -21.60 -16.97
N ALA A 172 -11.92 -21.96 -18.03
CA ALA A 172 -12.42 -23.31 -18.18
C ALA A 172 -11.27 -24.34 -18.28
N THR A 173 -10.17 -23.96 -18.94
CA THR A 173 -8.92 -24.70 -19.02
C THR A 173 -8.24 -24.80 -17.65
N ASP A 174 -7.98 -23.69 -16.97
CA ASP A 174 -7.31 -23.68 -15.64
C ASP A 174 -8.01 -24.55 -14.60
N VAL A 175 -9.34 -24.50 -14.59
CA VAL A 175 -10.19 -25.32 -13.73
C VAL A 175 -10.31 -26.75 -14.28
N GLY A 176 -10.23 -26.90 -15.59
CA GLY A 176 -10.38 -28.15 -16.35
C GLY A 176 -9.28 -29.17 -16.10
N TRP A 177 -8.03 -28.71 -16.01
CA TRP A 177 -6.85 -29.55 -15.77
C TRP A 177 -6.68 -29.98 -14.31
N ASN A 178 -7.58 -29.57 -13.41
CA ASN A 178 -7.44 -29.87 -11.99
C ASN A 178 -8.26 -31.10 -11.59
N PRO A 179 -7.62 -32.24 -11.24
CA PRO A 179 -8.32 -33.47 -10.88
C PRO A 179 -9.09 -33.37 -9.56
N SER A 180 -8.81 -32.36 -8.71
CA SER A 180 -9.50 -32.15 -7.43
C SER A 180 -10.84 -31.44 -7.54
N ILE A 181 -11.24 -31.01 -8.74
CA ILE A 181 -12.48 -30.28 -9.00
C ILE A 181 -13.48 -31.20 -9.69
N ASP A 182 -14.64 -31.38 -9.06
CA ASP A 182 -15.72 -32.19 -9.60
C ASP A 182 -16.19 -31.66 -10.98
N PRO A 183 -16.29 -32.53 -12.02
CA PRO A 183 -16.72 -32.14 -13.35
C PRO A 183 -18.12 -31.51 -13.41
N LEU A 184 -19.04 -31.87 -12.50
CA LEU A 184 -20.36 -31.25 -12.43
C LEU A 184 -20.28 -29.84 -11.84
N ALA A 185 -19.49 -29.62 -10.79
CA ALA A 185 -19.19 -28.29 -10.24
C ALA A 185 -18.55 -27.37 -11.29
N ARG A 186 -17.59 -27.87 -12.08
CA ARG A 186 -17.01 -27.11 -13.21
C ARG A 186 -18.06 -26.70 -14.24
N ARG A 187 -18.91 -27.66 -14.66
CA ARG A 187 -20.00 -27.37 -15.61
C ARG A 187 -21.02 -26.39 -15.04
N ARG A 188 -21.33 -26.46 -13.74
CA ARG A 188 -22.24 -25.52 -13.05
C ARG A 188 -21.66 -24.11 -13.00
N MET A 189 -20.38 -23.93 -12.62
CA MET A 189 -19.72 -22.62 -12.62
C MET A 189 -19.78 -21.94 -13.99
N LEU A 190 -19.53 -22.72 -15.05
CA LEU A 190 -19.58 -22.26 -16.43
C LEU A 190 -21.01 -22.18 -16.99
N GLY A 191 -22.06 -22.56 -16.26
CA GLY A 191 -23.43 -22.54 -16.79
C GLY A 191 -23.67 -23.52 -17.95
N HIS A 192 -22.96 -24.65 -17.94
CA HIS A 192 -23.11 -25.78 -18.88
C HIS A 192 -23.94 -26.93 -18.29
N ALA A 193 -24.42 -26.81 -17.04
CA ALA A 193 -25.30 -27.78 -16.39
C ALA A 193 -26.33 -27.07 -15.50
N ARG A 194 -27.54 -27.64 -15.40
CA ARG A 194 -28.67 -27.08 -14.63
C ARG A 194 -28.33 -27.01 -13.14
N GLY A 195 -28.60 -25.87 -12.51
CA GLY A 195 -28.68 -25.75 -11.06
C GLY A 195 -30.09 -26.15 -10.57
N VAL A 196 -30.18 -26.81 -9.43
CA VAL A 196 -31.43 -26.86 -8.65
C VAL A 196 -31.66 -25.46 -8.05
N ASP A 197 -32.92 -25.09 -7.84
CA ASP A 197 -33.41 -23.74 -7.55
C ASP A 197 -32.45 -22.80 -6.81
N VAL A 198 -32.22 -21.64 -7.42
CA VAL A 198 -31.35 -20.57 -6.88
C VAL A 198 -31.91 -20.04 -5.55
N HIS A 199 -33.22 -20.15 -5.33
CA HIS A 199 -33.89 -19.65 -4.13
C HIS A 199 -33.49 -20.38 -2.84
N GLU A 200 -33.35 -21.72 -2.80
CA GLU A 200 -32.89 -22.40 -1.57
C GLU A 200 -31.40 -22.16 -1.27
N ARG A 201 -30.58 -21.94 -2.31
CA ARG A 201 -29.11 -21.85 -2.20
C ARG A 201 -28.59 -20.48 -1.75
N VAL A 202 -29.37 -19.42 -1.98
CA VAL A 202 -29.01 -18.05 -1.57
C VAL A 202 -29.28 -17.82 -0.08
N TYR A 203 -30.28 -18.49 0.51
CA TYR A 203 -30.68 -18.30 1.91
C TYR A 203 -29.94 -19.20 2.92
N ILE A 204 -29.13 -20.16 2.45
CA ILE A 204 -28.31 -21.03 3.32
C ILE A 204 -26.83 -20.71 3.08
N LEU A 205 -26.26 -19.89 3.96
CA LEU A 205 -24.86 -19.42 3.91
C LEU A 205 -23.84 -20.57 3.87
N ASP A 206 -24.19 -21.75 4.39
CA ASP A 206 -23.34 -22.95 4.45
C ASP A 206 -23.89 -24.16 3.67
N HIS A 207 -24.55 -23.94 2.53
CA HIS A 207 -25.10 -25.04 1.74
C HIS A 207 -23.98 -26.05 1.32
N PRO A 208 -24.15 -27.38 1.52
CA PRO A 208 -23.11 -28.38 1.23
C PRO A 208 -22.59 -28.34 -0.21
N GLU A 209 -23.43 -27.98 -1.19
CA GLU A 209 -23.03 -27.84 -2.58
C GLU A 209 -22.14 -26.62 -2.86
N MET A 210 -22.11 -25.60 -1.98
CA MET A 210 -21.20 -24.46 -2.09
C MET A 210 -19.77 -24.82 -1.74
N LYS A 211 -19.54 -25.94 -1.02
CA LYS A 211 -18.18 -26.41 -0.68
C LYS A 211 -17.30 -26.63 -1.91
N SER A 212 -17.88 -27.15 -3.01
CA SER A 212 -17.15 -27.34 -4.28
C SER A 212 -16.80 -26.00 -4.94
N MET A 213 -17.73 -25.04 -4.94
CA MET A 213 -17.50 -23.69 -5.46
C MET A 213 -16.47 -22.91 -4.62
N VAL A 214 -16.49 -23.07 -3.30
CA VAL A 214 -15.48 -22.52 -2.40
C VAL A 214 -14.09 -23.09 -2.71
N LYS A 215 -13.99 -24.40 -2.98
CA LYS A 215 -12.72 -25.04 -3.43
C LYS A 215 -12.23 -24.45 -4.75
N ILE A 216 -13.11 -24.28 -5.74
CA ILE A 216 -12.78 -23.64 -7.03
C ILE A 216 -12.26 -22.23 -6.78
N ALA A 217 -12.99 -21.40 -6.03
CA ALA A 217 -12.58 -20.04 -5.71
C ALA A 217 -11.23 -20.00 -4.99
N ARG A 218 -10.97 -20.87 -4.00
CA ARG A 218 -9.65 -20.98 -3.34
C ARG A 218 -8.52 -21.35 -4.30
N LYS A 219 -8.79 -22.19 -5.29
CA LYS A 219 -7.78 -22.53 -6.30
C LYS A 219 -7.49 -21.34 -7.21
N ILE A 220 -8.52 -20.62 -7.64
CA ILE A 220 -8.36 -19.39 -8.41
C ILE A 220 -7.59 -18.34 -7.60
N GLU A 221 -7.88 -18.19 -6.30
CA GLU A 221 -7.11 -17.30 -5.41
C GLU A 221 -5.62 -17.64 -5.38
N LYS A 222 -5.27 -18.94 -5.44
CA LYS A 222 -3.87 -19.39 -5.51
C LYS A 222 -3.23 -19.07 -6.86
N LEU A 223 -3.95 -19.29 -7.97
CA LEU A 223 -3.47 -18.94 -9.32
C LEU A 223 -3.25 -17.43 -9.45
N ILE A 224 -4.20 -16.60 -8.99
CA ILE A 224 -4.05 -15.14 -9.00
C ILE A 224 -2.81 -14.70 -8.20
N LYS A 225 -2.55 -15.30 -7.03
CA LYS A 225 -1.36 -14.96 -6.23
C LYS A 225 -0.05 -15.32 -6.92
N ALA A 226 -0.04 -16.40 -7.69
CA ALA A 226 1.14 -16.84 -8.42
C ALA A 226 1.38 -15.97 -9.67
N ASP A 227 0.32 -15.74 -10.46
CA ASP A 227 0.45 -15.14 -11.79
C ASP A 227 0.37 -13.61 -11.78
N VAL A 228 -0.27 -13.03 -10.76
CA VAL A 228 -0.48 -11.58 -10.64
C VAL A 228 -0.24 -11.10 -9.20
N PRO A 229 1.00 -11.20 -8.69
CA PRO A 229 1.31 -10.94 -7.28
C PRO A 229 1.03 -9.49 -6.86
N ASN A 230 1.10 -8.55 -7.80
CA ASN A 230 0.87 -7.12 -7.56
C ASN A 230 -0.61 -6.71 -7.56
N GLY A 231 -1.53 -7.68 -7.67
CA GLY A 231 -2.97 -7.44 -7.69
C GLY A 231 -3.56 -7.37 -9.10
N LEU A 232 -4.90 -7.44 -9.17
CA LEU A 232 -5.61 -7.56 -10.45
C LEU A 232 -5.53 -6.27 -11.28
N LEU A 233 -5.55 -5.10 -10.64
CA LEU A 233 -5.57 -3.85 -11.38
C LEU A 233 -4.15 -3.38 -11.69
N ILE A 234 -3.91 -3.11 -12.97
CA ILE A 234 -2.67 -2.49 -13.45
C ILE A 234 -2.86 -0.97 -13.41
N PRO A 235 -2.09 -0.22 -12.59
CA PRO A 235 -2.18 1.23 -12.52
C PRO A 235 -2.10 1.86 -13.90
N THR A 236 -2.95 2.84 -14.18
CA THR A 236 -3.06 3.45 -15.50
C THR A 236 -2.94 4.97 -15.43
N ARG A 237 -2.38 5.55 -16.49
CA ARG A 237 -2.35 7.00 -16.71
C ARG A 237 -3.61 7.51 -17.41
N GLN A 238 -4.44 6.59 -17.93
CA GLN A 238 -5.62 6.94 -18.72
C GLN A 238 -6.81 7.23 -17.79
N ARG A 239 -7.19 8.51 -17.71
CA ARG A 239 -8.41 8.95 -17.02
C ARG A 239 -9.65 8.31 -17.63
N CYS A 240 -10.62 7.98 -16.78
CA CYS A 240 -11.91 7.41 -17.18
C CYS A 240 -13.04 8.44 -17.23
N THR A 241 -12.71 9.71 -17.02
CA THR A 241 -13.61 10.85 -16.79
C THR A 241 -13.46 11.93 -17.86
N THR A 242 -12.92 11.57 -19.03
CA THR A 242 -12.68 12.48 -20.15
C THR A 242 -14.00 12.88 -20.84
N LYS A 243 -13.96 13.87 -21.75
CA LYS A 243 -15.12 14.30 -22.54
C LYS A 243 -15.78 13.16 -23.34
N ASN A 244 -15.03 12.09 -23.64
CA ASN A 244 -15.53 10.90 -24.33
C ASN A 244 -16.30 9.94 -23.40
N GLN A 245 -16.36 10.22 -22.10
CA GLN A 245 -17.15 9.49 -21.10
C GLN A 245 -18.16 10.41 -20.38
N PRO A 246 -19.18 10.93 -21.10
CA PRO A 246 -20.08 11.95 -20.55
C PRO A 246 -20.84 11.52 -19.29
N ALA A 247 -21.07 10.22 -19.07
CA ALA A 247 -21.69 9.73 -17.84
C ALA A 247 -20.83 9.95 -16.58
N LEU A 248 -19.50 10.02 -16.74
CA LEU A 248 -18.55 10.14 -15.65
C LEU A 248 -18.02 11.56 -15.47
N VAL A 249 -18.21 12.45 -16.46
CA VAL A 249 -17.80 13.87 -16.39
C VAL A 249 -18.36 14.60 -15.16
N PRO A 250 -19.65 14.49 -14.79
CA PRO A 250 -20.20 15.21 -13.64
C PRO A 250 -19.54 14.81 -12.31
N ILE A 251 -19.01 13.58 -12.23
CA ILE A 251 -18.37 13.03 -11.04
C ILE A 251 -16.86 12.89 -11.20
N ALA A 252 -16.27 13.55 -12.20
CA ALA A 252 -14.88 13.36 -12.60
C ALA A 252 -13.89 13.54 -11.45
N ARG A 253 -14.06 14.61 -10.66
CA ARG A 253 -13.20 14.92 -9.51
C ARG A 253 -13.24 13.82 -8.45
N LYS A 254 -14.44 13.34 -8.11
CA LYS A 254 -14.64 12.27 -7.14
C LYS A 254 -13.98 10.97 -7.62
N VAL A 255 -14.28 10.58 -8.85
CA VAL A 255 -13.79 9.34 -9.45
C VAL A 255 -12.27 9.36 -9.56
N ASP A 256 -11.67 10.43 -10.09
CA ASP A 256 -10.22 10.49 -10.25
C ASP A 256 -9.49 10.53 -8.91
N SER A 257 -9.99 11.28 -7.92
CA SER A 257 -9.40 11.27 -6.57
C SER A 257 -9.46 9.88 -5.96
N ALA A 258 -10.62 9.22 -6.00
CA ALA A 258 -10.78 7.90 -5.41
C ALA A 258 -9.92 6.84 -6.13
N LEU A 259 -9.74 6.96 -7.45
CA LEU A 259 -8.84 6.08 -8.20
C LEU A 259 -7.36 6.35 -7.90
N MET A 260 -6.97 7.60 -7.65
CA MET A 260 -5.61 7.93 -7.19
C MET A 260 -5.37 7.36 -5.78
N ASP A 261 -6.33 7.51 -4.87
CA ASP A 261 -6.24 6.99 -3.49
C ASP A 261 -6.10 5.46 -3.46
N LEU A 262 -6.72 4.76 -4.42
CA LEU A 262 -6.56 3.31 -4.62
C LEU A 262 -5.25 2.91 -5.33
N GLY A 263 -4.46 3.87 -5.81
CA GLY A 263 -3.28 3.63 -6.65
C GLY A 263 -3.60 3.14 -8.07
N TRP A 264 -4.86 3.27 -8.50
CA TRP A 264 -5.35 2.78 -9.79
C TRP A 264 -5.15 3.80 -10.92
N LEU A 265 -5.18 5.09 -10.59
CA LEU A 265 -4.89 6.20 -11.49
C LEU A 265 -3.59 6.89 -11.08
N VAL A 266 -2.65 6.99 -12.02
CA VAL A 266 -1.37 7.69 -11.82
C VAL A 266 -1.49 9.09 -12.40
N SER A 267 -1.22 10.12 -11.59
CA SER A 267 -1.27 11.53 -12.02
C SER A 267 0.01 11.96 -12.75
N HIS A 268 -0.10 12.90 -13.67
CA HIS A 268 1.03 13.63 -14.28
C HIS A 268 0.77 15.13 -14.11
N ASP A 269 1.82 15.94 -14.11
CA ASP A 269 1.65 17.39 -14.30
C ASP A 269 1.24 17.72 -15.74
N GLU A 270 1.04 19.01 -16.05
CA GLU A 270 0.72 19.49 -17.39
C GLU A 270 1.79 19.15 -18.45
N ARG A 271 3.00 18.77 -18.03
CA ARG A 271 4.14 18.42 -18.87
C ARG A 271 4.36 16.91 -19.02
N GLY A 272 3.52 16.09 -18.39
CA GLY A 272 3.64 14.64 -18.48
C GLY A 272 4.69 14.01 -17.54
N ALA A 273 5.22 14.76 -16.59
CA ALA A 273 6.11 14.24 -15.56
C ALA A 273 5.31 13.53 -14.47
N SER A 274 5.85 12.41 -13.95
CA SER A 274 5.21 11.66 -12.87
C SER A 274 5.17 12.51 -11.60
N VAL A 275 3.99 12.67 -11.02
CA VAL A 275 3.79 13.46 -9.80
C VAL A 275 3.35 12.59 -8.65
N LEU A 276 3.90 12.86 -7.48
CA LEU A 276 3.71 12.14 -6.24
C LEU A 276 2.84 12.96 -5.28
N THR A 277 1.90 12.28 -4.63
CA THR A 277 1.15 12.84 -3.49
C THR A 277 2.02 12.84 -2.24
N SER A 278 1.57 13.49 -1.15
CA SER A 278 2.29 13.44 0.12
C SER A 278 2.44 12.03 0.70
N VAL A 279 1.50 11.13 0.40
CA VAL A 279 1.55 9.72 0.82
C VAL A 279 2.65 8.99 0.03
N ASP A 280 2.72 9.23 -1.28
CA ASP A 280 3.75 8.62 -2.12
C ASP A 280 5.13 9.15 -1.74
N VAL A 281 5.28 10.46 -1.52
CA VAL A 281 6.53 11.06 -1.03
C VAL A 281 6.97 10.43 0.28
N ALA A 282 6.03 10.21 1.22
CA ALA A 282 6.30 9.57 2.50
C ALA A 282 6.80 8.13 2.32
N ALA A 283 6.18 7.36 1.43
CA ALA A 283 6.58 5.99 1.13
C ALA A 283 7.97 5.93 0.46
N VAL A 284 8.22 6.79 -0.53
CA VAL A 284 9.49 6.83 -1.26
C VAL A 284 10.63 7.32 -0.35
N ALA A 285 10.37 8.30 0.52
CA ALA A 285 11.37 8.85 1.44
C ALA A 285 11.50 8.10 2.78
N GLY A 286 10.67 7.07 3.04
CA GLY A 286 10.72 6.29 4.28
C GLY A 286 10.33 7.08 5.54
N VAL A 287 9.42 8.06 5.44
CA VAL A 287 9.01 8.93 6.57
C VAL A 287 7.51 8.90 6.81
N ALA A 288 7.07 9.46 7.94
CA ALA A 288 5.64 9.65 8.21
C ALA A 288 4.99 10.65 7.24
N ASN A 289 3.72 10.42 6.84
CA ASN A 289 2.96 11.30 5.94
C ASN A 289 2.86 12.75 6.45
N GLY A 290 2.75 12.96 7.77
CA GLY A 290 2.76 14.30 8.36
C GLY A 290 4.05 15.07 8.06
N THR A 291 5.19 14.37 8.10
CA THR A 291 6.52 14.90 7.79
C THR A 291 6.64 15.24 6.30
N ALA A 292 6.22 14.32 5.41
CA ALA A 292 6.20 14.58 3.97
C ALA A 292 5.32 15.80 3.62
N ARG A 293 4.11 15.89 4.19
CA ARG A 293 3.24 17.07 4.02
C ARG A 293 3.90 18.37 4.47
N ARG A 294 4.63 18.34 5.59
CA ARG A 294 5.36 19.51 6.09
C ARG A 294 6.48 19.90 5.12
N TRP A 295 7.27 18.94 4.64
CA TRP A 295 8.35 19.20 3.67
C TRP A 295 7.86 19.80 2.37
N MET A 296 6.75 19.29 1.83
CA MET A 296 6.12 19.87 0.64
C MET A 296 5.64 21.30 0.92
N ARG A 297 5.03 21.54 2.09
CA ARG A 297 4.49 22.85 2.47
C ARG A 297 5.57 23.91 2.67
N GLU A 298 6.66 23.53 3.34
CA GLU A 298 7.81 24.40 3.65
C GLU A 298 8.74 24.58 2.43
N GLY A 299 8.48 23.91 1.31
CA GLY A 299 9.31 23.98 0.11
C GLY A 299 10.65 23.26 0.24
N VAL A 300 10.79 22.38 1.23
CA VAL A 300 11.99 21.53 1.41
C VAL A 300 12.13 20.55 0.24
N ILE A 301 11.00 20.03 -0.24
CA ILE A 301 10.90 19.35 -1.53
C ILE A 301 10.10 20.29 -2.45
N PRO A 302 10.62 20.63 -3.65
CA PRO A 302 9.86 21.39 -4.64
C PRO A 302 8.48 20.78 -4.84
N SER A 303 7.44 21.59 -4.61
CA SER A 303 6.06 21.15 -4.73
C SER A 303 5.23 22.23 -5.39
N PHE A 304 4.17 21.81 -6.09
CA PHE A 304 3.20 22.69 -6.70
C PHE A 304 1.79 22.31 -6.23
N LEU A 305 0.87 23.26 -6.35
CA LEU A 305 -0.53 23.04 -6.07
C LEU A 305 -1.24 22.64 -7.36
N ASP A 306 -2.10 21.64 -7.28
CA ASP A 306 -3.05 21.42 -8.36
C ASP A 306 -4.22 22.41 -8.27
N SER A 307 -5.12 22.34 -9.25
CA SER A 307 -6.36 23.12 -9.27
C SER A 307 -7.30 22.89 -8.08
N SER A 308 -7.07 21.86 -7.25
CA SER A 308 -7.84 21.57 -6.04
C SER A 308 -7.16 22.08 -4.76
N GLY A 309 -5.99 22.71 -4.87
CA GLY A 309 -5.21 23.17 -3.73
C GLY A 309 -4.47 22.05 -2.98
N LYS A 310 -4.38 20.84 -3.56
CA LYS A 310 -3.55 19.76 -3.03
C LYS A 310 -2.12 19.91 -3.55
N ARG A 311 -1.14 19.63 -2.70
CA ARG A 311 0.30 19.68 -3.06
C ARG A 311 0.76 18.38 -3.68
N PHE A 312 1.57 18.50 -4.73
CA PHE A 312 2.23 17.41 -5.43
C PHE A 312 3.72 17.75 -5.62
N CYS A 313 4.54 16.72 -5.70
CA CYS A 313 5.96 16.83 -6.06
C CYS A 313 6.23 16.05 -7.34
N HIS A 314 7.23 16.43 -8.14
CA HIS A 314 7.69 15.53 -9.18
C HIS A 314 8.48 14.37 -8.56
N LEU A 315 8.37 13.17 -9.14
CA LEU A 315 9.16 12.01 -8.73
C LEU A 315 10.67 12.32 -8.78
N GLU A 316 11.10 13.07 -9.79
CA GLU A 316 12.50 13.49 -9.96
C GLU A 316 12.99 14.33 -8.78
N ASP A 317 12.20 15.33 -8.34
CA ASP A 317 12.53 16.18 -7.19
C ASP A 317 12.63 15.37 -5.89
N VAL A 318 11.73 14.42 -5.70
CA VAL A 318 11.69 13.56 -4.51
C VAL A 318 12.88 12.60 -4.51
N THR A 319 13.21 12.03 -5.67
CA THR A 319 14.36 11.15 -5.82
C THR A 319 15.67 11.92 -5.66
N ALA A 320 15.78 13.12 -6.24
CA ALA A 320 16.94 14.00 -6.05
C ALA A 320 17.09 14.44 -4.59
N PHE A 321 15.99 14.72 -3.91
CA PHE A 321 15.98 14.97 -2.47
C PHE A 321 16.53 13.75 -1.71
N ILE A 322 15.99 12.55 -1.94
CA ILE A 322 16.44 11.35 -1.24
C ILE A 322 17.90 11.04 -1.55
N SER A 323 18.34 11.09 -2.80
CA SER A 323 19.74 10.86 -3.16
C SER A 323 20.70 11.89 -2.53
N ARG A 324 20.24 13.09 -2.21
CA ARG A 324 21.02 14.13 -1.53
C ARG A 324 21.10 13.95 -0.01
N PHE A 325 20.17 13.19 0.57
CA PHE A 325 19.97 13.09 2.03
C PHE A 325 19.93 11.65 2.57
N GLY A 326 19.95 10.63 1.72
CA GLY A 326 19.68 9.23 2.07
C GLY A 326 20.73 8.58 2.99
N ASP A 327 21.91 9.18 3.12
CA ASP A 327 22.99 8.70 4.00
C ASP A 327 23.08 9.47 5.33
N ASP A 328 22.35 10.58 5.49
CA ASP A 328 22.39 11.39 6.71
C ASP A 328 21.23 11.02 7.65
N LEU A 329 21.53 10.89 8.94
CA LEU A 329 20.56 10.61 10.00
C LEU A 329 20.05 11.90 10.64
N ASP A 330 18.83 11.92 11.16
CA ASP A 330 18.35 13.07 11.94
C ASP A 330 18.93 13.06 13.35
N LEU A 331 19.44 14.21 13.80
CA LEU A 331 19.90 14.39 15.18
C LEU A 331 18.84 14.03 16.22
N ASN A 332 17.55 14.21 15.92
CA ASN A 332 16.48 13.75 16.82
C ASN A 332 16.45 12.21 16.93
N GLU A 333 16.55 11.49 15.82
CA GLU A 333 16.58 10.01 15.81
C GLU A 333 17.82 9.50 16.54
N ILE A 334 18.98 10.15 16.31
CA ILE A 334 20.22 9.86 17.05
C ILE A 334 20.05 10.13 18.55
N SER A 335 19.34 11.19 18.93
CA SER A 335 19.09 11.52 20.33
C SER A 335 18.26 10.47 21.05
N GLU A 336 17.24 9.93 20.38
CA GLU A 336 16.43 8.83 20.89
C GLU A 336 17.24 7.54 20.99
N GLU A 337 18.03 7.22 19.97
CA GLU A 337 18.89 6.02 19.93
C GLU A 337 19.94 6.02 21.04
N LEU A 338 20.59 7.16 21.29
CA LEU A 338 21.65 7.29 22.29
C LEU A 338 21.13 7.59 23.70
N GLY A 339 19.82 7.82 23.86
CA GLY A 339 19.21 8.21 25.14
C GLY A 339 19.68 9.58 25.66
N GLU A 340 20.16 10.45 24.77
CA GLU A 340 20.72 11.76 25.10
C GLU A 340 19.79 12.87 24.61
N THR A 341 19.89 14.06 25.22
CA THR A 341 19.03 15.18 24.79
C THR A 341 19.53 15.77 23.47
N TYR A 342 18.60 16.14 22.59
CA TYR A 342 18.89 16.85 21.33
C TYR A 342 19.81 18.07 21.54
N ALA A 343 19.51 18.89 22.55
CA ALA A 343 20.28 20.09 22.85
C ALA A 343 21.73 19.79 23.21
N TYR A 344 21.96 18.71 23.97
CA TYR A 344 23.30 18.27 24.35
C TYR A 344 24.09 17.77 23.14
N LEU A 345 23.51 16.88 22.33
CA LEU A 345 24.18 16.39 21.12
C LEU A 345 24.48 17.52 20.13
N TYR A 346 23.58 18.50 19.99
CA TYR A 346 23.83 19.66 19.15
C TYR A 346 25.00 20.53 19.63
N GLN A 347 25.09 20.78 20.94
CA GLN A 347 26.22 21.48 21.52
C GLN A 347 27.52 20.69 21.34
N LEU A 348 27.46 19.37 21.46
CA LEU A 348 28.61 18.50 21.28
C LEU A 348 29.14 18.53 19.85
N LEU A 349 28.23 18.46 18.86
CA LEU A 349 28.57 18.62 17.44
C LEU A 349 29.32 19.93 17.19
N LYS A 350 28.82 21.05 17.74
CA LYS A 350 29.48 22.36 17.60
C LYS A 350 30.83 22.45 18.31
N ALA A 351 30.90 21.96 19.55
CA ALA A 351 32.12 22.08 20.37
C ALA A 351 33.29 21.27 19.80
N ARG A 352 32.99 20.25 18.98
CA ARG A 352 33.98 19.35 18.38
C ARG A 352 34.18 19.58 16.88
N ASP A 353 33.56 20.62 16.33
CA ASP A 353 33.59 20.92 14.90
C ASP A 353 33.23 19.70 14.03
N LEU A 354 32.28 18.89 14.51
CA LEU A 354 31.83 17.71 13.80
C LEU A 354 30.89 18.12 12.67
N SER A 355 31.01 17.46 11.52
CA SER A 355 30.21 17.83 10.34
C SER A 355 28.73 17.54 10.56
N PHE A 356 27.89 18.54 10.31
CA PHE A 356 26.44 18.40 10.24
C PHE A 356 25.88 19.42 9.25
N ARG A 357 24.68 19.15 8.74
CA ARG A 357 23.98 20.04 7.80
C ARG A 357 22.63 20.43 8.38
N ARG A 358 22.27 21.70 8.27
CA ARG A 358 20.92 22.16 8.64
C ARG A 358 20.02 22.08 7.41
N VAL A 359 18.91 21.35 7.53
CA VAL A 359 17.94 21.14 6.45
C VAL A 359 16.56 21.55 6.97
N GLY A 360 16.16 22.79 6.68
CA GLY A 360 15.00 23.42 7.31
C GLY A 360 15.17 23.45 8.84
N ASN A 361 14.26 22.77 9.53
CA ASN A 361 14.30 22.63 11.00
C ASN A 361 15.02 21.35 11.49
N ARG A 362 15.54 20.51 10.59
CA ARG A 362 16.30 19.30 10.96
C ARG A 362 17.80 19.57 10.96
N ILE A 363 18.52 18.78 11.75
CA ILE A 363 19.97 18.67 11.69
C ILE A 363 20.30 17.28 11.17
N ALA A 364 20.76 17.25 9.93
CA ALA A 364 21.22 16.05 9.25
C ALA A 364 22.67 15.78 9.66
N VAL A 365 22.91 14.59 10.17
CA VAL A 365 24.20 14.14 10.71
C VAL A 365 24.69 12.98 9.85
N PRO A 366 25.83 13.14 9.14
CA PRO A 366 26.43 12.04 8.40
C PRO A 366 26.75 10.85 9.31
N ARG A 367 26.67 9.63 8.78
CA ARG A 367 26.98 8.40 9.55
C ARG A 367 28.38 8.41 10.17
N GLU A 368 29.36 9.01 9.51
CA GLU A 368 30.71 9.16 10.07
C GLU A 368 30.70 10.03 11.33
N THR A 369 29.95 11.14 11.31
CA THR A 369 29.76 12.00 12.48
C THR A 369 29.00 11.27 13.60
N GLN A 370 27.98 10.48 13.27
CA GLN A 370 27.27 9.66 14.27
C GLN A 370 28.24 8.70 14.99
N ARG A 371 29.11 8.01 14.24
CA ARG A 371 30.13 7.12 14.84
C ARG A 371 31.07 7.89 15.76
N ALA A 372 31.48 9.10 15.37
CA ALA A 372 32.31 9.95 16.21
C ALA A 372 31.58 10.37 17.51
N LEU A 373 30.29 10.69 17.44
CA LEU A 373 29.45 10.98 18.62
C LEU A 373 29.37 9.77 19.56
N VAL A 374 29.08 8.57 19.03
CA VAL A 374 29.00 7.33 19.82
C VAL A 374 30.31 7.03 20.52
N ALA A 375 31.44 7.10 19.79
CA ALA A 375 32.76 6.89 20.36
C ALA A 375 33.08 7.90 21.47
N HIS A 376 32.64 9.15 21.32
CA HIS A 376 32.86 10.19 22.31
C HIS A 376 32.05 9.97 23.60
N LEU A 377 30.78 9.59 23.47
CA LEU A 377 29.94 9.25 24.62
C LEU A 377 30.46 8.03 25.37
N ALA A 378 31.02 7.04 24.66
CA ALA A 378 31.64 5.88 25.30
C ALA A 378 32.79 6.28 26.24
N VAL A 379 33.63 7.24 25.84
CA VAL A 379 34.70 7.77 26.70
C VAL A 379 34.15 8.40 27.98
N PHE A 380 33.03 9.13 27.88
CA PHE A 380 32.40 9.71 29.07
C PHE A 380 31.77 8.67 29.99
N ALA A 381 31.09 7.67 29.42
CA ALA A 381 30.53 6.58 30.20
C ALA A 381 31.62 5.82 30.96
N GLU A 382 32.78 5.60 30.33
CA GLU A 382 33.94 4.99 30.99
C GLU A 382 34.52 5.87 32.11
N LEU A 383 34.58 7.20 31.90
CA LEU A 383 35.00 8.14 32.95
C LEU A 383 34.07 8.13 34.16
N GLU A 384 32.76 8.19 33.93
CA GLU A 384 31.74 8.20 34.99
C GLU A 384 31.66 6.85 35.73
N ALA A 385 32.01 5.76 35.06
CA ALA A 385 32.12 4.43 35.69
C ALA A 385 33.34 4.31 36.62
N ASN A 386 34.39 5.12 36.45
CA ASN A 386 35.67 4.96 37.14
C ASN A 386 36.06 6.16 38.04
N ALA A 387 35.29 7.24 38.03
CA ALA A 387 35.62 8.47 38.73
C ALA A 387 34.39 9.24 39.20
N LEU A 388 34.58 10.14 40.18
CA LEU A 388 33.54 11.04 40.68
C LEU A 388 33.84 12.48 40.28
N SER A 389 32.79 13.26 40.04
CA SER A 389 32.92 14.72 39.94
C SER A 389 33.46 15.28 41.26
N ILE A 390 34.06 16.48 41.24
CA ILE A 390 34.56 17.12 42.46
C ILE A 390 33.46 17.26 43.52
N GLU A 391 32.24 17.60 43.12
CA GLU A 391 31.10 17.72 44.03
C GLU A 391 30.74 16.36 44.64
N SER A 392 30.64 15.31 43.83
CA SER A 392 30.34 13.96 44.30
C SER A 392 31.46 13.39 45.17
N ALA A 393 32.71 13.74 44.87
CA ALA A 393 33.87 13.40 45.70
C ALA A 393 33.85 14.15 47.04
N ALA A 394 33.42 15.41 47.06
CA ALA A 394 33.26 16.21 48.28
C ALA A 394 32.19 15.61 49.19
N ASP A 395 31.03 15.26 48.63
CA ASP A 395 29.95 14.58 49.35
C ASP A 395 30.43 13.23 49.92
N ARG A 396 31.11 12.42 49.11
CA ARG A 396 31.66 11.12 49.53
C ARG A 396 32.67 11.25 50.67
N LEU A 397 33.56 12.23 50.58
CA LEU A 397 34.59 12.47 51.59
C LEU A 397 34.05 13.20 52.84
N GLY A 398 32.81 13.70 52.80
CA GLY A 398 32.23 14.53 53.85
C GLY A 398 32.96 15.87 54.03
N LEU A 399 33.51 16.43 52.94
CA LEU A 399 34.30 17.67 52.96
C LEU A 399 33.60 18.77 52.15
N PRO A 400 33.78 20.06 52.49
CA PRO A 400 33.36 21.15 51.61
C PRO A 400 34.10 21.09 50.26
N VAL A 401 33.40 21.42 49.17
CA VAL A 401 33.98 21.46 47.80
C VAL A 401 35.27 22.30 47.75
N THR A 402 35.29 23.45 48.43
CA THR A 402 36.46 24.34 48.50
C THR A 402 37.70 23.66 49.13
N LEU A 403 37.48 22.74 50.07
CA LEU A 403 38.55 21.97 50.68
C LEU A 403 39.07 20.90 49.72
N VAL A 404 38.19 20.21 49.00
CA VAL A 404 38.58 19.25 47.95
C VAL A 404 39.40 19.93 46.86
N GLU A 405 38.99 21.13 46.41
CA GLU A 405 39.78 21.92 45.47
C GLU A 405 41.15 22.33 46.01
N ARG A 406 41.24 22.64 47.31
CA ARG A 406 42.53 22.90 47.96
C ARG A 406 43.40 21.64 47.97
N LEU A 407 42.83 20.49 48.30
CA LEU A 407 43.55 19.21 48.31
C LEU A 407 44.13 18.90 46.93
N ILE A 408 43.34 19.11 45.87
CA ILE A 408 43.80 19.03 44.48
C ILE A 408 44.96 19.98 44.21
N ARG A 409 44.84 21.26 44.59
CA ARG A 409 45.89 22.27 44.37
C ARG A 409 47.19 21.95 45.11
N THR A 410 47.09 21.33 46.28
CA THR A 410 48.25 20.90 47.08
C THR A 410 48.81 19.54 46.68
N GLY A 411 48.28 18.90 45.64
CA GLY A 411 48.71 17.58 45.16
C GLY A 411 48.33 16.41 46.06
N GLN A 412 47.37 16.60 46.98
CA GLN A 412 46.89 15.55 47.88
C GLN A 412 45.74 14.72 47.29
N LEU A 413 45.13 15.18 46.21
CA LEU A 413 44.19 14.45 45.36
C LEU A 413 44.57 14.73 43.91
N ALA A 414 44.70 13.70 43.08
CA ALA A 414 44.93 13.87 41.65
C ALA A 414 43.60 13.97 40.88
N VAL A 415 43.55 14.89 39.92
CA VAL A 415 42.43 15.02 38.97
C VAL A 415 42.81 14.28 37.70
N LEU A 416 41.86 13.56 37.11
CA LEU A 416 42.07 12.93 35.82
C LEU A 416 42.23 14.00 34.73
N ASP A 417 43.16 13.79 33.80
CA ASP A 417 43.42 14.72 32.68
C ASP A 417 42.19 14.86 31.78
N ALA A 418 41.38 13.80 31.68
CA ALA A 418 40.15 13.82 30.93
C ALA A 418 39.01 14.56 31.69
N ARG A 419 38.36 15.48 30.97
CA ARG A 419 37.22 16.26 31.46
C ARG A 419 35.93 15.54 31.10
N GLY A 420 34.96 15.46 32.01
CA GLY A 420 33.65 14.86 31.73
C GLY A 420 32.62 15.84 31.15
N ARG A 421 31.33 15.51 31.28
CA ARG A 421 30.23 16.35 30.79
C ARG A 421 30.35 17.79 31.32
N ASN A 422 30.09 18.78 30.47
CA ASN A 422 30.19 20.22 30.78
C ASN A 422 31.56 20.67 31.33
N ASN A 423 32.65 20.04 30.88
CA ASN A 423 34.03 20.35 31.29
C ASN A 423 34.30 20.14 32.80
N ARG A 424 33.49 19.31 33.45
CA ARG A 424 33.66 18.94 34.86
C ARG A 424 34.97 18.17 35.06
N ARG A 425 35.62 18.43 36.19
CA ARG A 425 36.82 17.73 36.63
C ARG A 425 36.41 16.51 37.46
N TYR A 426 37.15 15.42 37.31
CA TYR A 426 36.88 14.15 37.96
C TYR A 426 38.09 13.67 38.76
N VAL A 427 37.82 13.03 39.90
CA VAL A 427 38.81 12.38 40.77
C VAL A 427 38.52 10.88 40.71
N SER A 428 39.54 10.06 40.41
CA SER A 428 39.36 8.61 40.30
C SER A 428 38.96 8.00 41.65
N PHE A 429 38.22 6.89 41.60
CA PHE A 429 37.88 6.16 42.82
C PHE A 429 39.11 5.70 43.60
N GLU A 430 40.22 5.41 42.91
CA GLU A 430 41.47 5.00 43.52
C GLU A 430 42.10 6.11 44.38
N GLU A 431 42.14 7.34 43.87
CA GLU A 431 42.68 8.50 44.59
C GLU A 431 41.84 8.85 45.82
N ILE A 432 40.51 8.77 45.69
CA ILE A 432 39.59 8.96 46.81
C ILE A 432 39.86 7.91 47.89
N ALA A 433 39.98 6.63 47.52
CA ALA A 433 40.28 5.55 48.45
C ALA A 433 41.65 5.72 49.13
N ARG A 434 42.70 6.13 48.40
CA ARG A 434 44.02 6.43 49.00
C ARG A 434 43.94 7.56 50.02
N PHE A 435 43.15 8.61 49.74
CA PHE A 435 42.97 9.73 50.65
C PHE A 435 42.22 9.32 51.93
N GLU A 436 41.15 8.53 51.82
CA GLU A 436 40.40 8.00 52.97
C GLU A 436 41.30 7.17 53.90
N GLN A 437 42.14 6.30 53.34
CA GLN A 437 43.10 5.48 54.09
C GLN A 437 44.14 6.34 54.82
N SER A 438 44.72 7.32 54.12
CA SER A 438 45.73 8.24 54.67
C SER A 438 45.16 9.13 55.79
N SER A 439 43.92 9.60 55.63
CA SER A 439 43.22 10.43 56.61
C SER A 439 42.86 9.66 57.87
N SER A 440 42.38 8.42 57.71
CA SER A 440 42.10 7.51 58.82
C SER A 440 43.35 7.17 59.64
N ALA A 441 44.50 6.97 58.99
CA ALA A 441 45.77 6.74 59.67
C ALA A 441 46.26 7.96 60.48
N ARG A 442 46.07 9.18 59.96
CA ARG A 442 46.41 10.42 60.67
C ARG A 442 45.48 10.67 61.86
N GLY A 443 44.18 10.38 61.73
CA GLY A 443 43.21 10.44 62.83
C GLY A 443 43.58 9.52 63.98
N ARG A 444 43.93 8.25 63.67
CA ARG A 444 44.41 7.28 64.67
C ARG A 444 45.72 7.69 65.34
N ARG A 445 46.68 8.27 64.61
CA ARG A 445 47.92 8.81 65.20
C ARG A 445 47.68 10.02 66.11
N ARG A 446 46.73 10.91 65.76
CA ARG A 446 46.37 12.05 66.62
C ARG A 446 45.69 11.58 67.92
N TYR A 447 44.84 10.56 67.85
CA TYR A 447 44.21 9.93 69.01
C TYR A 447 45.24 9.21 69.90
N ALA A 448 46.13 8.41 69.30
CA ALA A 448 47.22 7.72 70.03
C ALA A 448 48.23 8.69 70.66
N ARG A 449 48.46 9.86 70.07
CA ARG A 449 49.34 10.90 70.64
C ARG A 449 48.65 11.72 71.72
N ARG A 450 47.32 11.89 71.67
CA ARG A 450 46.53 12.49 72.76
C ARG A 450 46.45 11.57 73.98
N ASN A 451 46.27 10.25 73.77
CA ASN A 451 46.22 9.25 74.85
C ASN A 451 47.60 8.78 75.35
N ARG A 452 48.70 9.37 74.86
CA ARG A 452 50.06 9.18 75.41
C ARG A 452 50.51 10.34 76.31
N VAL A 453 49.74 11.42 76.34
CA VAL A 453 50.02 12.65 77.12
C VAL A 453 49.01 12.85 78.25
N ALA A 454 47.97 12.01 78.32
CA ALA A 454 47.21 11.71 79.53
C ALA A 454 47.77 10.40 80.10
#